data_AF-A0AA41Z905-F1
#
_entry.id   AF-A0AA41Z905-F1
#
_cell.length_a   1.000
_cell.length_b   1.000
_cell.length_c   1.000
_cell.angle_alpha   90.00
_cell.angle_beta   90.00
_cell.angle_gamma   90.00
#
_symmetry.space_group_name_H-M   'P 1'
#
loop_
_entity.id
_entity.type
_entity.pdbx_description
1 polymer ?
#
loop_
_entity_poly.entity_id
_entity_poly.type
_entity_poly.pdbx_seq_one_letter_code
_entity_poly.pdbx_strand_id
1 'polypeptide(L)'
;MNRIELGVGDSGDKSLVILQSLLCLLREKNLLTRADIEELREKVEARASDHAGDPLPCCIEGAAAAASEMNRLGEYIGRRYGGKHRRI
;
A
#
# COMPACT_ATOMS: atom_id res chain seq x y z
N MET A 1 -6.16 3.67 23.14
CA MET A 1 -5.30 3.29 22.00
C MET A 1 -4.88 1.85 22.24
N ASN A 2 -5.58 0.90 21.63
CA ASN A 2 -5.38 -0.53 21.92
C ASN A 2 -4.10 -1.04 21.27
N ARG A 3 -3.31 -1.73 22.10
CA ARG A 3 -2.05 -2.41 21.78
C ARG A 3 -2.36 -3.55 20.81
N ILE A 4 -1.66 -3.60 19.68
CA ILE A 4 -1.74 -4.70 18.73
C ILE A 4 -0.86 -5.84 19.29
N GLU A 5 -1.48 -6.94 19.68
CA GLU A 5 -0.85 -8.16 20.19
C GLU A 5 -0.19 -8.92 19.01
N LEU A 6 1.13 -9.12 19.07
CA LEU A 6 1.93 -9.79 18.03
C LEU A 6 2.05 -11.29 18.30
N GLY A 7 1.40 -12.11 17.48
CA GLY A 7 1.46 -13.57 17.55
C GLY A 7 1.97 -14.21 16.26
N VAL A 8 3.15 -14.84 16.36
CA VAL A 8 3.77 -15.93 15.56
C VAL A 8 3.02 -16.34 14.27
N GLY A 9 3.11 -15.48 13.26
CA GLY A 9 2.79 -15.66 11.83
C GLY A 9 3.65 -14.72 10.94
N ASP A 10 4.82 -14.35 11.46
CA ASP A 10 4.99 -13.00 12.03
C ASP A 10 5.75 -12.01 11.12
N SER A 11 6.62 -12.46 10.21
CA SER A 11 7.50 -11.54 9.48
C SER A 11 6.80 -10.78 8.34
N GLY A 12 5.95 -11.46 7.57
CA GLY A 12 5.18 -10.86 6.48
C GLY A 12 4.17 -9.84 7.01
N ASP A 13 3.40 -10.23 8.01
CA ASP A 13 2.38 -9.38 8.63
C ASP A 13 3.01 -8.20 9.37
N LYS A 14 4.11 -8.40 10.11
CA LYS A 14 4.88 -7.29 10.70
C LYS A 14 5.37 -6.33 9.63
N SER A 15 5.89 -6.85 8.51
CA SER A 15 6.39 -6.00 7.42
C SER A 15 5.27 -5.19 6.78
N LEU A 16 4.07 -5.76 6.64
CA LEU A 16 2.88 -5.06 6.15
C LEU A 16 2.45 -3.95 7.12
N VAL A 17 2.38 -4.24 8.43
CA VAL A 17 2.04 -3.25 9.45
C VAL A 17 3.06 -2.10 9.47
N ILE A 18 4.35 -2.41 9.34
CA ILE A 18 5.43 -1.41 9.24
C ILE A 18 5.22 -0.55 7.99
N LEU A 19 4.98 -1.16 6.82
CA LEU A 19 4.77 -0.44 5.57
C LEU A 19 3.56 0.51 5.65
N GLN A 20 2.43 0.02 6.17
CA GLN A 20 1.22 0.82 6.37
C GLN A 20 1.47 2.00 7.32
N SER A 21 2.19 1.75 8.43
CA SER A 21 2.55 2.78 9.40
C SER A 21 3.47 3.84 8.78
N LEU A 22 4.47 3.42 8.00
CA LEU A 22 5.38 4.31 7.28
C LEU A 22 4.64 5.17 6.26
N LEU A 23 3.73 4.60 5.48
CA LEU A 23 2.93 5.37 4.50
C LEU A 23 2.06 6.42 5.19
N CYS A 24 1.47 6.10 6.34
CA CYS A 24 0.74 7.08 7.15
C CYS A 24 1.66 8.18 7.70
N LEU A 25 2.83 7.84 8.23
CA LEU A 25 3.81 8.81 8.74
C LEU A 25 4.33 9.75 7.64
N LEU A 26 4.71 9.22 6.48
CA LEU A 26 5.18 9.99 5.34
C LEU A 26 4.08 10.94 4.85
N ARG A 27 2.82 10.51 4.86
CA ARG A 27 1.68 11.38 4.55
C ARG A 27 1.50 12.48 5.59
N GLU A 28 1.55 12.15 6.88
CA GLU A 28 1.45 13.15 7.97
C GLU A 28 2.55 14.21 7.88
N LYS A 29 3.73 13.81 7.40
CA LYS A 29 4.87 14.72 7.17
C LYS A 29 4.82 15.46 5.82
N ASN A 30 3.76 15.29 5.03
CA ASN A 30 3.64 15.83 3.66
C ASN A 30 4.78 15.43 2.72
N LEU A 31 5.45 14.31 2.99
CA LEU A 31 6.49 13.73 2.14
C LEU A 31 5.88 12.89 1.01
N LEU A 32 4.65 12.40 1.21
CA LEU A 32 3.82 11.78 0.19
C LEU A 32 2.51 12.54 0.07
N THR A 33 2.12 12.81 -1.17
CA THR A 33 0.81 13.35 -1.52
C THR A 33 -0.19 12.22 -1.75
N ARG A 34 -1.45 12.58 -2.00
CA ARG A 34 -2.48 11.59 -2.34
C ARG A 34 -2.20 10.97 -3.71
N ALA A 35 -1.73 11.79 -4.64
CA ALA A 35 -1.37 11.37 -5.99
C ALA A 35 -0.24 10.33 -5.98
N ASP A 36 0.76 10.48 -5.10
CA ASP A 36 1.87 9.52 -5.00
C ASP A 36 1.39 8.14 -4.51
N ILE A 37 0.41 8.12 -3.60
CA ILE A 37 -0.18 6.87 -3.08
C ILE A 37 -1.08 6.22 -4.14
N GLU A 38 -1.82 7.02 -4.90
CA GLU A 38 -2.62 6.55 -6.03
C GLU A 38 -1.72 5.95 -7.12
N GLU A 39 -0.59 6.60 -7.45
CA GLU A 39 0.41 6.08 -8.38
C GLU A 39 1.04 4.78 -7.88
N LEU A 40 1.40 4.70 -6.60
CA LEU A 40 1.93 3.47 -6.01
C LEU A 40 0.91 2.33 -6.11
N ARG A 41 -0.36 2.60 -5.81
CA ARG A 41 -1.44 1.61 -5.95
C ARG A 41 -1.55 1.12 -7.39
N GLU A 42 -1.62 2.03 -8.37
CA GLU A 42 -1.72 1.65 -9.79
C GLU A 42 -0.55 0.80 -10.25
N LYS A 43 0.68 1.12 -9.81
CA LYS A 43 1.87 0.31 -10.12
C LYS A 43 1.75 -1.11 -9.57
N VAL A 44 1.25 -1.26 -8.34
CA VAL A 44 1.04 -2.59 -7.73
C VAL A 44 -0.08 -3.36 -8.46
N GLU A 45 -1.15 -2.67 -8.84
CA GLU A 45 -2.28 -3.25 -9.59
C GLU A 45 -1.87 -3.69 -11.01
N ALA A 46 -1.03 -2.89 -11.68
CA ALA A 46 -0.46 -3.24 -12.98
C ALA A 46 0.41 -4.51 -12.91
N ARG A 47 1.24 -4.63 -11.86
CA ARG A 47 2.06 -5.84 -11.65
C ARG A 47 1.23 -7.09 -11.35
N ALA A 48 0.12 -6.93 -10.65
CA ALA A 48 -0.81 -8.03 -10.43
C ALA A 48 -1.53 -8.47 -11.72
N SER A 49 -1.72 -7.55 -12.67
CA SER A 49 -2.48 -7.77 -13.91
C SER A 49 -1.62 -8.24 -15.09
N ASP A 50 -0.39 -7.74 -15.21
CA ASP A 50 0.57 -8.09 -16.26
C ASP A 50 1.84 -8.70 -15.65
N HIS A 51 1.69 -9.94 -15.20
CA HIS A 51 2.80 -10.67 -14.59
C HIS A 51 3.89 -11.06 -15.59
N ALA A 52 3.52 -11.30 -16.86
CA ALA A 52 4.44 -11.75 -17.90
C ALA A 52 5.36 -10.62 -18.42
N GLY A 53 4.90 -9.37 -18.36
CA GLY A 53 5.67 -8.18 -18.72
C GLY A 53 6.41 -7.51 -17.55
N ASP A 54 6.25 -7.99 -16.32
CA ASP A 54 6.85 -7.34 -15.14
C ASP A 54 8.38 -7.54 -15.11
N PRO A 55 9.20 -6.47 -15.12
CA PRO A 55 10.65 -6.57 -14.95
C PRO A 55 11.06 -7.14 -13.59
N LEU A 56 10.15 -7.21 -12.61
CA LEU A 56 10.37 -7.76 -11.29
C LEU A 56 9.37 -8.91 -11.03
N PRO A 57 9.62 -10.13 -11.53
CA PRO A 57 8.70 -11.25 -11.38
C PRO A 57 8.43 -11.55 -9.90
N CYS A 58 7.16 -11.48 -9.52
CA CYS A 58 6.65 -11.72 -8.17
C CYS A 58 5.62 -12.85 -8.14
N CYS A 59 5.35 -13.48 -6.99
CA CYS A 59 4.29 -14.49 -6.95
C CYS A 59 2.92 -13.84 -7.24
N ILE A 60 2.13 -14.45 -8.12
CA ILE A 60 0.83 -13.89 -8.57
C ILE A 60 -0.10 -13.65 -7.37
N GLU A 61 -0.19 -14.63 -6.46
CA GLU A 61 -1.01 -14.52 -5.25
C GLU A 61 -0.55 -13.38 -4.34
N GLY A 62 0.76 -13.18 -4.20
CA GLY A 62 1.32 -12.08 -3.41
C GLY A 62 1.10 -10.72 -4.08
N ALA A 63 1.18 -10.64 -5.41
CA ALA A 63 0.88 -9.42 -6.16
C ALA A 63 -0.60 -9.03 -6.02
N ALA A 64 -1.51 -10.00 -6.14
CA ALA A 64 -2.94 -9.78 -5.95
C ALA A 64 -3.28 -9.35 -4.51
N ALA A 65 -2.68 -10.01 -3.50
CA ALA A 65 -2.83 -9.62 -2.10
C ALA A 65 -2.31 -8.20 -1.84
N ALA A 66 -1.14 -7.85 -2.38
CA ALA A 66 -0.57 -6.51 -2.28
C ALA A 66 -1.46 -5.45 -2.94
N ALA A 67 -2.04 -5.74 -4.12
CA ALA A 67 -2.96 -4.83 -4.79
C ALA A 67 -4.22 -4.57 -3.95
N SER A 68 -4.80 -5.61 -3.35
CA SER A 68 -5.94 -5.50 -2.44
C SER A 68 -5.62 -4.62 -1.23
N GLU A 69 -4.46 -4.81 -0.59
CA GLU A 69 -4.08 -4.00 0.56
C GLU A 69 -3.75 -2.55 0.21
N MET A 70 -3.10 -2.32 -0.93
CA MET A 70 -2.86 -0.95 -1.41
C MET A 70 -4.17 -0.21 -1.70
N ASN A 71 -5.21 -0.90 -2.17
CA ASN A 71 -6.53 -0.30 -2.35
C ASN A 71 -7.15 0.12 -1.00
N ARG A 72 -7.15 -0.78 -0.01
CA ARG A 72 -7.66 -0.48 1.36
C ARG A 72 -6.91 0.69 2.00
N LEU A 73 -5.58 0.71 1.86
CA LEU A 73 -4.74 1.78 2.39
C LEU A 73 -4.99 3.11 1.67
N GLY A 74 -5.13 3.11 0.35
CA GLY A 74 -5.48 4.30 -0.43
C GLY A 74 -6.81 4.91 0.00
N GLU A 75 -7.84 4.08 0.22
CA GLU A 75 -9.13 4.52 0.74
C GLU A 75 -9.04 5.09 2.17
N TYR A 76 -8.27 4.44 3.06
CA TYR A 76 -8.05 4.93 4.41
C TYR A 76 -7.34 6.29 4.41
N ILE A 77 -6.24 6.42 3.66
CA ILE A 77 -5.47 7.66 3.58
C ILE A 77 -6.29 8.78 2.94
N GLY A 78 -7.05 8.47 1.88
CA GLY A 78 -7.96 9.42 1.24
C GLY A 78 -9.05 9.94 2.20
N ARG A 79 -9.62 9.07 3.03
CA ARG A 79 -10.61 9.46 4.06
C ARG A 79 -9.99 10.24 5.21
N ARG A 80 -8.83 9.83 5.71
CA ARG A 80 -8.20 10.42 6.90
C ARG A 80 -7.45 11.72 6.64
N TYR A 81 -6.72 11.79 5.53
CA TYR A 81 -5.82 12.91 5.23
C TYR A 81 -6.27 13.74 4.01
N GLY A 82 -7.34 13.33 3.32
CA GLY A 82 -7.89 14.04 2.17
C GLY A 82 -6.90 14.20 1.02
N GLY A 83 -6.91 15.37 0.38
CA GLY A 83 -5.95 15.75 -0.67
C GLY A 83 -6.48 15.58 -2.09
N LYS A 84 -5.83 16.29 -3.02
CA LYS A 84 -6.17 16.27 -4.44
C LYS A 84 -5.79 14.93 -5.04
N HIS A 85 -6.73 14.33 -5.75
CA HIS A 85 -6.46 13.18 -6.61
C HIS A 85 -5.40 13.54 -7.65
N ARG A 86 -4.68 12.52 -8.12
CA ARG A 86 -3.84 12.64 -9.30
C ARG A 86 -4.69 13.15 -10.46
N ARG A 87 -4.17 14.13 -11.20
CA ARG A 87 -4.77 14.59 -12.45
C ARG A 87 -4.30 13.63 -13.54
N ILE A 88 -5.26 13.02 -14.22
CA ILE A 88 -5.07 12.15 -15.39
C ILE A 88 -4.70 13.03 -16.59
#